data_AF-A0A916WPR5-F1
#
_entry.id   AF-A0A916WPR5-F1
#
_cell.length_a   1.000
_cell.length_b   1.000
_cell.length_c   1.000
_cell.angle_alpha   90.00
_cell.angle_beta   90.00
_cell.angle_gamma   90.00
#
_symmetry.space_group_name_H-M   'P 1'
#
loop_
_entity.id
_entity.type
_entity.pdbx_description
1 polymer ?
#
loop_
_entity_poly.entity_id
_entity_poly.type
_entity_poly.pdbx_seq_one_letter_code
_entity_poly.pdbx_strand_id
1 'polypeptide(L)'
;MSVTLLPANLIWATRGRSWGFRFLLDGGFSDPLPPYEAAFQGLADEPTACHREGERVAVRIMDPLGRRDSAGRVIPHEFLVLGELGDAIDSAEDGERELWPLVADVYARVWDASSPPTAGDLGLTSR
;
A
#
# COMPACT_ATOMS: atom_id res chain seq x y z
N MET A 1 -21.61 -11.00 -1.44
CA MET A 1 -20.17 -10.81 -1.65
C MET A 1 -19.97 -9.37 -2.06
N SER A 2 -19.45 -8.52 -1.18
CA SER A 2 -19.18 -7.12 -1.52
C SER A 2 -17.89 -7.05 -2.32
N VAL A 3 -17.96 -6.50 -3.53
CA VAL A 3 -16.78 -6.18 -4.33
C VAL A 3 -16.18 -4.90 -3.73
N THR A 4 -14.98 -4.99 -3.16
CA THR A 4 -14.22 -3.81 -2.75
C THR A 4 -13.59 -3.21 -4.00
N LEU A 5 -14.03 -2.01 -4.40
CA LEU A 5 -13.43 -1.27 -5.49
C LEU A 5 -12.21 -0.52 -4.95
N LEU A 6 -11.01 -0.99 -5.28
CA LEU A 6 -9.77 -0.32 -4.92
C LEU A 6 -9.51 0.87 -5.87
N PRO A 7 -8.85 1.95 -5.40
CA PRO A 7 -8.59 3.13 -6.22
C PRO A 7 -7.62 2.82 -7.35
N ALA A 8 -7.91 3.31 -8.56
CA ALA A 8 -7.03 3.15 -9.72
C ALA A 8 -5.79 4.06 -9.67
N ASN A 9 -5.80 5.09 -8.83
CA ASN A 9 -4.75 6.11 -8.65
C ASN A 9 -3.89 5.87 -7.39
N LEU A 10 -3.80 4.62 -6.94
CA LEU A 10 -3.05 4.21 -5.76
C LEU A 10 -2.04 3.13 -6.14
N ILE A 11 -0.76 3.39 -5.88
CA ILE A 11 0.24 2.32 -5.81
C ILE A 11 0.29 1.86 -4.35
N TRP A 12 0.27 0.54 -4.15
CA TRP A 12 0.36 -0.06 -2.83
C TRP A 12 1.38 -1.17 -2.85
N ALA A 13 2.44 -1.00 -2.07
CA ALA A 13 3.50 -1.97 -1.88
C ALA A 13 3.51 -2.46 -0.43
N THR A 14 3.51 -3.77 -0.25
CA THR A 14 3.57 -4.39 1.07
C THR A 14 4.09 -5.81 0.95
N ARG A 15 4.06 -6.57 2.03
CA ARG A 15 4.49 -7.96 2.08
C ARG A 15 3.49 -8.80 2.85
N GLY A 16 3.46 -10.09 2.60
CA GLY A 16 2.76 -11.04 3.45
C GLY A 16 3.66 -11.62 4.52
N ARG A 17 3.09 -12.59 5.25
CA ARG A 17 3.83 -13.44 6.16
C ARG A 17 4.94 -14.19 5.45
N SER A 18 4.61 -14.75 4.28
CA SER A 18 5.44 -15.73 3.58
C SER A 18 5.90 -15.30 2.18
N TRP A 19 5.32 -14.25 1.59
CA TRP A 19 5.51 -13.93 0.17
C TRP A 19 6.36 -12.69 -0.17
N GLY A 20 7.05 -12.09 0.81
CA GLY A 20 7.98 -10.98 0.58
C GLY A 20 7.33 -9.71 0.05
N PHE A 21 8.12 -8.68 -0.27
CA PHE A 21 7.59 -7.37 -0.68
C PHE A 21 7.13 -7.37 -2.15
N ARG A 22 5.94 -6.84 -2.43
CA ARG A 22 5.28 -6.83 -3.74
C ARG A 22 4.41 -5.58 -3.88
N PHE A 23 4.24 -5.14 -5.12
CA PHE A 23 3.16 -4.22 -5.49
C PHE A 23 1.86 -5.01 -5.59
N LEU A 24 0.88 -4.66 -4.77
CA LEU A 24 -0.48 -5.17 -4.82
C LEU A 24 -1.39 -4.26 -5.64
N LEU A 25 -1.09 -2.96 -5.68
CA LEU A 25 -1.70 -2.01 -6.62
C LEU A 25 -0.61 -1.28 -7.38
N ASP A 26 -0.85 -1.07 -8.67
CA ASP A 26 0.10 -0.46 -9.60
C ASP A 26 -0.25 0.99 -9.98
N GLY A 27 -1.35 1.54 -9.47
CA GLY A 27 -1.80 2.89 -9.80
C GLY A 27 -2.12 3.13 -11.28
N GLY A 28 -2.38 2.07 -12.05
CA GLY A 28 -2.62 2.14 -13.50
C GLY A 28 -1.33 2.19 -14.34
N PHE A 29 -0.16 2.02 -13.73
CA PHE A 29 1.11 1.98 -14.44
C PHE A 29 1.42 0.57 -14.93
N SER A 30 2.00 0.45 -16.13
CA SER A 30 2.56 -0.82 -16.59
C SER A 30 3.75 -1.28 -15.76
N ASP A 31 4.46 -0.32 -15.15
CA ASP A 31 5.55 -0.54 -14.20
C ASP A 31 5.45 0.49 -13.07
N PRO A 32 5.04 0.08 -11.85
CA PRO A 32 4.90 0.99 -10.72
C PRO A 32 6.22 1.31 -10.01
N LEU A 33 7.34 0.62 -10.34
CA LEU A 33 8.60 0.80 -9.62
C LEU A 33 9.20 2.20 -9.78
N PRO A 34 9.32 2.79 -10.99
CA PRO A 34 9.92 4.11 -11.15
C PRO A 34 9.21 5.25 -10.37
N PRO A 35 7.87 5.41 -10.44
CA PRO A 35 7.19 6.46 -9.66
C PRO A 35 7.26 6.19 -8.15
N TYR A 36 7.23 4.92 -7.73
CA TYR A 36 7.39 4.54 -6.33
C TYR A 36 8.79 4.90 -5.79
N GLU A 37 9.86 4.52 -6.49
CA GLU A 37 11.23 4.80 -6.04
C GLU A 37 11.48 6.30 -5.94
N ALA A 38 11.00 7.09 -6.92
CA ALA A 38 11.11 8.54 -6.88
C ALA A 38 10.42 9.15 -5.64
N ALA A 39 9.21 8.68 -5.30
CA ALA A 39 8.43 9.24 -4.20
C ALA A 39 8.96 8.82 -2.81
N PHE A 40 9.59 7.65 -2.72
CA PHE A 40 10.22 7.16 -1.48
C PHE A 40 11.71 7.49 -1.39
N GLN A 41 12.27 8.16 -2.39
CA GLN A 41 13.68 8.54 -2.41
C GLN A 41 14.01 9.45 -1.23
N GLY A 42 15.02 9.08 -0.45
CA GLY A 42 15.46 9.88 0.70
C GLY A 42 14.61 9.73 1.96
N LEU A 43 13.54 8.93 1.92
CA LEU A 43 12.92 8.44 3.14
C LEU A 43 13.84 7.38 3.74
N ALA A 44 14.36 7.66 4.94
CA ALA A 44 15.13 6.69 5.70
C ALA A 44 14.28 5.46 6.06
N ASP A 45 14.89 4.47 6.72
CA ASP A 45 14.21 3.26 7.24
C ASP A 45 13.29 3.57 8.45
N GLU A 46 12.75 4.78 8.54
CA GLU A 46 11.80 5.16 9.58
C GLU A 46 10.53 4.29 9.49
N PRO A 47 10.00 3.79 10.62
CA PRO A 47 8.84 2.88 10.62
C PRO A 47 7.60 3.49 9.96
N THR A 48 7.44 4.81 10.07
CA THR A 48 6.34 5.58 9.49
C THR A 48 6.89 6.80 8.78
N ALA A 49 6.28 7.18 7.65
CA ALA A 49 6.70 8.33 6.87
C ALA A 49 5.50 8.94 6.13
N CYS A 50 5.56 10.24 5.92
CA CYS A 50 4.69 10.95 4.99
C CYS A 50 5.55 11.98 4.25
N HIS A 51 5.51 11.94 2.92
CA HIS A 51 6.24 12.87 2.08
C HIS A 51 5.38 13.29 0.90
N ARG A 52 5.25 14.59 0.70
CA ARG A 52 4.51 15.18 -0.41
C ARG A 52 5.47 15.79 -1.42
N GLU A 53 5.29 15.45 -2.68
CA GLU A 53 5.97 16.06 -3.83
C GLU A 53 4.93 16.40 -4.91
N GLY A 54 4.58 17.69 -5.00
CA GLY A 54 3.50 18.13 -5.90
C GLY A 54 2.17 17.45 -5.58
N GLU A 55 1.59 16.76 -6.56
CA GLU A 55 0.31 16.03 -6.47
C GLU A 55 0.48 14.57 -5.99
N ARG A 56 1.68 14.20 -5.52
CA ARG A 56 2.01 12.85 -5.06
C ARG A 56 2.25 12.85 -3.58
N VAL A 57 1.71 11.85 -2.90
CA VAL A 57 1.94 11.64 -1.46
C VAL A 57 2.42 10.21 -1.23
N ALA A 58 3.66 10.08 -0.78
CA ALA A 58 4.23 8.83 -0.29
C ALA A 58 3.93 8.67 1.20
N VAL A 59 3.36 7.54 1.57
CA VAL A 59 2.96 7.22 2.94
C VAL A 59 3.50 5.85 3.31
N ARG A 60 4.18 5.76 4.46
CA ARG A 60 4.49 4.50 5.13
C ARG A 60 3.76 4.46 6.46
N ILE A 61 2.97 3.41 6.66
CA ILE A 61 2.39 3.06 7.96
C ILE A 61 2.80 1.63 8.33
N MET A 62 2.83 1.35 9.63
CA MET A 62 2.91 -0.03 10.10
C MET A 62 1.51 -0.65 10.07
N ASP A 63 1.39 -1.96 9.83
CA ASP A 63 0.10 -2.67 9.83
C ASP A 63 -0.67 -2.32 11.12
N PRO A 64 -1.83 -1.65 11.04
CA PRO A 64 -2.55 -1.15 12.21
C PRO A 64 -3.04 -2.25 13.16
N LEU A 65 -3.12 -3.50 12.68
CA LEU A 65 -3.47 -4.67 13.49
C LEU A 65 -2.23 -5.43 13.98
N GLY A 66 -1.03 -4.88 13.76
CA GLY A 66 0.23 -5.45 14.22
C GLY A 66 0.60 -6.77 13.56
N ARG A 67 0.08 -7.08 12.36
CA ARG A 67 0.42 -8.31 11.64
C ARG A 67 1.92 -8.35 11.31
N ARG A 68 2.50 -9.55 11.36
CA ARG A 68 3.95 -9.76 11.27
C ARG A 68 4.35 -10.67 10.13
N ASP A 69 5.54 -10.42 9.59
CA ASP A 69 6.17 -11.33 8.64
C ASP A 69 6.72 -12.59 9.33
N SER A 70 7.27 -13.54 8.55
CA SER A 70 7.88 -14.76 9.11
C SER A 70 9.08 -14.51 10.02
N ALA A 71 9.72 -13.34 9.93
CA ALA A 71 10.81 -12.91 10.81
C ALA A 71 10.30 -12.22 12.09
N GLY A 72 8.99 -12.10 12.27
CA GLY A 72 8.38 -11.46 13.43
C GLY A 72 8.40 -9.93 13.39
N ARG A 73 8.71 -9.29 12.26
CA ARG A 73 8.64 -7.82 12.11
C ARG A 73 7.22 -7.41 11.79
N VAL A 74 6.75 -6.30 12.37
CA VAL A 74 5.46 -5.71 11.95
C VAL A 74 5.58 -5.31 10.48
N ILE A 75 4.55 -5.60 9.70
CA ILE A 75 4.56 -5.40 8.26
C ILE A 75 4.34 -3.91 7.95
N PRO A 76 5.18 -3.27 7.13
CA PRO A 76 4.88 -1.94 6.62
C PRO A 76 3.91 -2.02 5.43
N HIS A 77 3.07 -1.00 5.32
CA HIS A 77 2.30 -0.70 4.12
C HIS A 77 2.81 0.63 3.56
N GLU A 78 3.24 0.58 2.32
CA GLU A 78 3.73 1.74 1.60
C GLU A 78 2.75 2.08 0.48
N PHE A 79 2.32 3.33 0.46
CA PHE A 79 1.36 3.84 -0.50
C PHE A 79 1.98 5.02 -1.23
N LEU A 80 1.76 5.06 -2.53
CA LEU A 80 1.93 6.28 -3.31
C LEU A 80 0.56 6.67 -3.85
N VAL A 81 0.06 7.77 -3.34
CA VAL A 81 -1.25 8.34 -3.65
C VAL A 81 -1.08 9.41 -4.72
N LEU A 82 -1.92 9.35 -5.75
CA LEU A 82 -1.88 10.28 -6.89
C LEU A 82 -3.17 11.09 -6.97
N GLY A 83 -3.05 12.40 -7.16
CA GLY A 83 -4.19 13.30 -7.35
C GLY A 83 -4.99 13.56 -6.07
N GLU A 84 -6.28 13.85 -6.21
CA GLU A 84 -7.15 14.42 -5.15
C GLU A 84 -7.22 13.58 -3.86
N LEU A 85 -7.02 12.26 -3.93
CA LEU A 85 -6.97 11.42 -2.73
C LEU A 85 -5.82 11.82 -1.78
N GLY A 86 -4.75 12.41 -2.33
CA GLY A 86 -3.62 12.90 -1.57
C GLY A 86 -3.91 14.20 -0.81
N ASP A 87 -4.95 14.97 -1.16
CA ASP A 87 -5.19 16.30 -0.57
C ASP A 87 -5.57 16.25 0.92
N ALA A 88 -6.06 15.10 1.39
CA ALA A 88 -6.42 14.88 2.80
C ALA A 88 -5.27 14.31 3.65
N ILE A 89 -4.09 14.06 3.06
CA ILE A 89 -3.00 13.32 3.70
C ILE A 89 -1.78 14.21 3.90
N ASP A 90 -1.57 14.70 5.12
CA ASP A 90 -0.40 15.52 5.48
C ASP A 90 0.51 14.85 6.51
N SER A 91 0.12 13.66 7.00
CA SER A 91 0.89 12.88 7.96
C SER A 91 0.69 11.38 7.77
N ALA A 92 1.52 10.57 8.44
CA ALA A 92 1.34 9.11 8.43
C ALA A 92 0.03 8.70 9.12
N GLU A 93 -0.43 9.46 10.11
CA GLU A 93 -1.70 9.23 10.81
C GLU A 93 -2.90 9.54 9.90
N ASP A 94 -2.83 10.61 9.11
CA ASP A 94 -3.83 10.87 8.06
C ASP A 94 -3.80 9.76 7.01
N GLY A 95 -2.62 9.34 6.58
CA GLY A 95 -2.45 8.23 5.66
C GLY A 95 -3.06 6.93 6.19
N GLU A 96 -2.87 6.61 7.46
CA GLU A 96 -3.55 5.47 8.10
C GLU A 96 -5.07 5.64 8.06
N ARG A 97 -5.59 6.78 8.50
CA ARG A 97 -7.03 7.06 8.56
C ARG A 97 -7.71 6.97 7.19
N GLU A 98 -7.08 7.50 6.16
CA GLU A 98 -7.68 7.59 4.81
C GLU A 98 -7.41 6.33 3.96
N LEU A 99 -6.22 5.72 4.05
CA LEU A 99 -5.81 4.63 3.15
C LEU A 99 -6.10 3.24 3.72
N TRP A 100 -5.95 3.04 5.02
CA TRP A 100 -6.13 1.72 5.62
C TRP A 100 -7.54 1.14 5.38
N PRO A 101 -8.64 1.89 5.56
CA PRO A 101 -9.99 1.37 5.31
C PRO A 101 -10.20 0.86 3.88
N LEU A 102 -9.44 1.35 2.90
CA LEU A 102 -9.55 0.95 1.50
C LEU A 102 -8.97 -0.45 1.27
N VAL A 103 -7.91 -0.82 1.99
CA VAL A 103 -7.13 -2.04 1.73
C VAL A 103 -7.25 -3.10 2.82
N ALA A 104 -7.75 -2.75 4.01
CA ALA A 104 -7.76 -3.61 5.19
C ALA A 104 -8.40 -4.99 4.95
N ASP A 105 -9.60 -5.01 4.34
CA ASP A 105 -10.35 -6.24 4.06
C ASP A 105 -9.64 -7.11 3.02
N VAL A 106 -9.04 -6.49 2.01
CA VAL A 106 -8.28 -7.19 0.95
C VAL A 106 -7.03 -7.81 1.56
N TYR A 107 -6.29 -7.01 2.33
CA TYR A 107 -5.08 -7.47 2.99
C TYR A 107 -5.35 -8.61 3.97
N ALA A 108 -6.44 -8.53 4.75
CA ALA A 108 -6.85 -9.57 5.69
C ALA A 108 -7.02 -10.95 5.03
N ARG A 109 -7.40 -11.01 3.74
CA ARG A 109 -7.54 -12.26 2.99
C ARG A 109 -6.21 -12.82 2.49
N VAL A 110 -5.24 -11.96 2.18
CA VAL A 110 -4.02 -12.36 1.46
C VAL A 110 -2.76 -12.41 2.31
N TRP A 111 -2.75 -11.78 3.51
CA TRP A 111 -1.52 -11.62 4.29
C TRP A 111 -0.85 -12.95 4.67
N ASP A 112 -1.62 -13.98 5.03
CA ASP A 112 -1.14 -15.30 5.46
C ASP A 112 -1.09 -16.31 4.29
N ALA A 113 -1.31 -15.87 3.06
CA ALA A 113 -1.18 -16.74 1.90
C ALA A 113 0.26 -17.28 1.80
N SER A 114 0.42 -18.49 1.27
CA SER A 114 1.73 -19.11 1.07
C SER A 114 2.49 -18.52 -0.12
N SER A 115 1.79 -17.86 -1.04
CA SER A 115 2.33 -17.23 -2.25
C SER A 115 1.80 -15.81 -2.42
N PRO A 116 2.49 -14.96 -3.20
CA PRO A 116 1.98 -13.63 -3.54
C PRO A 116 0.56 -13.70 -4.13
N PRO A 117 -0.35 -12.79 -3.76
CA PRO A 117 -1.68 -12.74 -4.35
C PRO A 117 -1.62 -12.28 -5.82
N THR A 118 -2.57 -12.76 -6.62
CA THR A 118 -2.81 -12.29 -7.98
C THR A 118 -3.78 -11.11 -7.98
N ALA A 119 -3.90 -10.40 -9.11
CA ALA A 119 -4.90 -9.34 -9.26
C ALA A 119 -6.34 -9.84 -8.98
N GLY A 120 -6.64 -11.09 -9.35
CA GLY A 120 -7.93 -11.72 -9.06
C GLY A 120 -8.19 -11.91 -7.56
N ASP A 121 -7.17 -12.28 -6.78
CA ASP A 121 -7.27 -12.44 -5.32
C ASP A 121 -7.54 -11.11 -4.59
N LEU A 122 -7.06 -10.01 -5.19
CA LEU A 122 -7.26 -8.65 -4.69
C LEU A 122 -8.65 -8.10 -5.02
N GLY A 123 -9.43 -8.77 -5.88
CA GLY A 123 -10.71 -8.27 -6.37
C GLY A 123 -10.59 -7.15 -7.40
N LEU A 124 -9.42 -6.99 -8.01
CA LEU A 124 -9.16 -6.03 -9.08
C LEU A 124 -9.64 -6.62 -10.40
N THR A 125 -10.84 -6.25 -10.83
CA THR A 125 -11.25 -6.51 -12.21
C THR A 125 -10.65 -5.42 -13.10
N SER A 126 -9.74 -5.79 -14.01
CA SER A 126 -9.33 -4.93 -15.11
C SER A 126 -10.57 -4.45 -15.85
N ARG A 127 -10.78 -3.13 -15.91
CA ARG A 127 -11.79 -2.53 -16.79
C ARG A 127 -11.30 -2.51 -18.23
#